data_AF-A0A432VHT6-F1
#
_entry.id   AF-A0A432VHT6-F1
#
_cell.length_a   1.000
_cell.length_b   1.000
_cell.length_c   1.000
_cell.angle_alpha   90.00
_cell.angle_beta   90.00
_cell.angle_gamma   90.00
#
_symmetry.space_group_name_H-M   'P 1'
#
loop_
_entity.id
_entity.type
_entity.pdbx_description
1 polymer ?
#
loop_
_entity_poly.entity_id
_entity_poly.type
_entity_poly.pdbx_seq_one_letter_code
_entity_poly.pdbx_strand_id
1 'polypeptide(L)'
;MTDDVVIEREGPVGRIRLNRPKALHALTTDMCVAMLAALDAWRTDPAVEAVLIDHAEGRGFCAGGDIRMLAESGAKDGVEARAFFHTEYRLNHRLFAYAKPTVAFMDGITMGGGVGLACPCDFRIATENTKFAMPETGIGLFPDVGGGWYLSRLPGRIGQYLALTGHRLDGAECHALGLATHYLPSAALEEAKARITADPQAIAEILADRSVEAPVARLLDQREAIDRLFASNVLEDIFAALAADGGEWAMQTLATLKTKSPQTMKVSLRLLHEGATMPTFEDEMRQEYAIGARVVQRHDFLEGVRAVIVDKDSAPRWDPATPEGVTDHVIDQIFAPLPGAEAWTPA
;
A
#
# COMPACT_ATOMS: atom_id res chain seq x y z
N MET A 1 -1.09 -10.25 -23.35
CA MET A 1 -0.39 -8.96 -23.13
C MET A 1 -1.47 -7.90 -23.07
N THR A 2 -1.50 -7.12 -22.01
CA THR A 2 -2.48 -6.02 -21.80
C THR A 2 -1.82 -4.69 -22.18
N ASP A 3 -2.61 -3.75 -22.71
CA ASP A 3 -2.15 -2.38 -23.00
C ASP A 3 -2.15 -1.47 -21.75
N ASP A 4 -2.67 -1.98 -20.63
CA ASP A 4 -2.77 -1.27 -19.34
C ASP A 4 -1.41 -1.15 -18.61
N VAL A 5 -0.37 -1.84 -19.08
CA VAL A 5 1.02 -1.67 -18.63
C VAL A 5 1.95 -1.77 -19.83
N VAL A 6 2.82 -0.78 -20.01
CA VAL A 6 3.84 -0.76 -21.05
C VAL A 6 5.13 -1.30 -20.46
N ILE A 7 5.65 -2.38 -21.04
CA ILE A 7 6.87 -3.05 -20.60
C ILE A 7 7.86 -2.98 -21.74
N GLU A 8 8.97 -2.29 -21.53
CA GLU A 8 9.99 -2.08 -22.55
C GLU A 8 11.40 -2.10 -21.94
N ARG A 9 12.40 -2.30 -22.79
CA ARG A 9 13.81 -2.14 -22.41
C ARG A 9 14.36 -0.90 -23.11
N GLU A 10 14.75 0.11 -22.33
CA GLU A 10 15.41 1.31 -22.82
C GLU A 10 16.91 1.21 -22.53
N GLY A 11 17.71 0.83 -23.54
CA GLY A 11 19.13 0.58 -23.33
C GLY A 11 19.36 -0.48 -22.24
N PRO A 12 20.11 -0.16 -21.15
CA PRO A 12 20.34 -1.06 -20.03
C PRO A 12 19.22 -1.07 -18.97
N VAL A 13 18.11 -0.35 -19.15
CA VAL A 13 17.02 -0.29 -18.15
C VAL A 13 15.79 -1.05 -18.62
N GLY A 14 15.27 -1.93 -17.76
CA GLY A 14 13.92 -2.47 -17.91
C GLY A 14 12.91 -1.47 -17.35
N ARG A 15 11.95 -1.02 -18.16
CA ARG A 15 10.96 -0.01 -17.77
C ARG A 15 9.55 -0.60 -17.73
N ILE A 16 8.90 -0.44 -16.59
CA ILE A 16 7.50 -0.79 -16.35
C ILE A 16 6.73 0.52 -16.20
N ARG A 17 5.91 0.86 -17.18
CA ARG A 17 5.07 2.06 -17.15
C ARG A 17 3.60 1.69 -17.02
N LEU A 18 2.99 2.00 -15.89
CA LEU A 18 1.56 1.79 -15.70
C LEU A 18 0.77 2.68 -16.66
N ASN A 19 -0.18 2.11 -17.42
CA ASN A 19 -0.84 2.77 -18.55
C ASN A 19 -2.36 2.62 -18.54
N ARG A 20 -2.98 2.84 -17.37
CA ARG A 20 -4.45 2.79 -17.19
C ARG A 20 -4.98 4.09 -16.55
N PRO A 21 -4.73 5.27 -17.16
CA PRO A 21 -4.95 6.58 -16.51
C PRO A 21 -6.41 6.85 -16.13
N LYS A 22 -7.38 6.31 -16.88
CA LYS A 22 -8.82 6.43 -16.58
C LYS A 22 -9.22 5.76 -15.26
N ALA A 23 -8.47 4.74 -14.84
CA ALA A 23 -8.65 4.04 -13.57
C ALA A 23 -7.56 4.41 -12.55
N LEU A 24 -6.87 5.56 -12.74
CA LEU A 24 -5.74 5.98 -11.91
C LEU A 24 -4.68 4.88 -11.76
N HIS A 25 -4.42 4.16 -12.85
CA HIS A 25 -3.43 3.09 -12.94
C HIS A 25 -3.67 1.95 -11.94
N ALA A 26 -4.94 1.73 -11.54
CA ALA A 26 -5.30 0.64 -10.64
C ALA A 26 -4.94 -0.73 -11.23
N LEU A 27 -4.29 -1.56 -10.41
CA LEU A 27 -3.70 -2.84 -10.79
C LEU A 27 -4.76 -3.90 -11.08
N THR A 28 -4.55 -4.64 -12.16
CA THR A 28 -5.32 -5.83 -12.52
C THR A 28 -4.43 -7.06 -12.46
N THR A 29 -5.02 -8.25 -12.42
CA THR A 29 -4.26 -9.52 -12.43
C THR A 29 -3.35 -9.59 -13.65
N ASP A 30 -3.84 -9.20 -14.84
CA ASP A 30 -3.06 -9.24 -16.08
C ASP A 30 -1.86 -8.29 -16.05
N MET A 31 -2.01 -7.11 -15.45
CA MET A 31 -0.89 -6.19 -15.22
C MET A 31 0.15 -6.83 -14.29
N CYS A 32 -0.27 -7.43 -13.18
CA CYS A 32 0.64 -8.10 -12.24
C CYS A 32 1.39 -9.28 -12.89
N VAL A 33 0.68 -10.12 -13.67
CA VAL A 33 1.29 -11.22 -14.43
C VAL A 33 2.31 -10.72 -15.44
N ALA A 34 1.99 -9.65 -16.19
CA ALA A 34 2.90 -9.07 -17.17
C ALA A 34 4.17 -8.52 -16.51
N MET A 35 4.04 -7.81 -15.39
CA MET A 35 5.16 -7.28 -14.61
C MET A 35 6.04 -8.40 -14.03
N LEU A 36 5.44 -9.45 -13.46
CA LEU A 36 6.17 -10.62 -12.97
C LEU A 36 7.00 -11.28 -14.08
N ALA A 37 6.40 -11.51 -15.25
CA ALA A 37 7.09 -12.11 -16.38
C ALA A 37 8.28 -11.26 -16.86
N ALA A 38 8.13 -9.93 -16.87
CA ALA A 38 9.20 -9.01 -17.22
C ALA A 38 10.34 -9.02 -16.20
N LEU A 39 10.00 -8.97 -14.90
CA LEU A 39 10.96 -9.07 -13.81
C LEU A 39 11.71 -10.42 -13.85
N ASP A 40 11.03 -11.54 -14.13
CA ASP A 40 11.70 -12.83 -14.30
C ASP A 40 12.68 -12.84 -15.48
N ALA A 41 12.27 -12.29 -16.63
CA ALA A 41 13.12 -12.22 -17.82
C ALA A 41 14.35 -11.33 -17.58
N TRP A 42 14.16 -10.17 -16.95
CA TRP A 42 15.23 -9.21 -16.72
C TRP A 42 16.15 -9.59 -15.56
N ARG A 43 15.70 -10.40 -14.61
CA ARG A 43 16.51 -10.80 -13.44
C ARG A 43 17.85 -11.41 -13.84
N THR A 44 17.89 -12.22 -14.88
CA THR A 44 19.10 -12.94 -15.33
C THR A 44 19.71 -12.39 -16.61
N ASP A 45 19.06 -11.43 -17.28
CA ASP A 45 19.59 -10.80 -18.50
C ASP A 45 20.72 -9.80 -18.15
N PRO A 46 21.98 -10.06 -18.52
CA PRO A 46 23.08 -9.13 -18.23
C PRO A 46 22.96 -7.80 -18.98
N ALA A 47 22.11 -7.70 -20.01
CA ALA A 47 21.84 -6.45 -20.71
C ALA A 47 20.87 -5.52 -19.96
N VAL A 48 20.25 -5.98 -18.87
CA VAL A 48 19.43 -5.14 -17.98
C VAL A 48 20.19 -4.94 -16.68
N GLU A 49 20.47 -3.68 -16.33
CA GLU A 49 21.25 -3.31 -15.15
C GLU A 49 20.37 -2.77 -14.02
N ALA A 50 19.21 -2.18 -14.35
CA ALA A 50 18.24 -1.69 -13.38
C ALA A 50 16.80 -1.80 -13.90
N VAL A 51 15.82 -1.68 -12.99
CA VAL A 51 14.40 -1.60 -13.32
C VAL A 51 13.81 -0.27 -12.86
N LEU A 52 13.06 0.38 -13.75
CA LEU A 52 12.35 1.63 -13.49
C LEU A 52 10.84 1.39 -13.56
N ILE A 53 10.13 1.82 -12.54
CA ILE A 53 8.66 1.78 -12.46
C ILE A 53 8.13 3.21 -12.43
N ASP A 54 7.34 3.56 -13.43
CA ASP A 54 6.65 4.84 -13.52
C ASP A 54 5.24 4.69 -14.11
N HIS A 55 4.60 5.79 -14.48
CA HIS A 55 3.26 5.79 -15.04
C HIS A 55 3.18 6.69 -16.27
N ALA A 56 2.25 6.38 -17.16
CA ALA A 56 1.86 7.25 -18.26
C ALA A 56 1.13 8.50 -17.72
N GLU A 57 0.98 9.53 -18.55
CA GLU A 57 0.32 10.78 -18.15
C GLU A 57 -1.03 10.54 -17.46
N GLY A 58 -1.20 11.13 -16.28
CA GLY A 58 -2.34 10.85 -15.42
C GLY A 58 -2.26 11.60 -14.09
N ARG A 59 -3.25 11.37 -13.23
CA ARG A 59 -3.36 12.05 -11.93
C ARG A 59 -2.56 11.39 -10.81
N GLY A 60 -1.88 10.29 -11.07
CA GLY A 60 -1.05 9.63 -10.07
C GLY A 60 -0.41 8.34 -10.54
N PHE A 61 0.59 7.92 -9.80
CA PHE A 61 1.33 6.69 -9.99
C PHE A 61 0.43 5.45 -10.02
N CYS A 62 -0.27 5.15 -8.91
CA CYS A 62 -1.18 4.01 -8.81
C CYS A 62 -2.12 4.16 -7.60
N ALA A 63 -3.43 4.05 -7.84
CA ALA A 63 -4.45 4.20 -6.79
C ALA A 63 -4.81 2.90 -6.05
N GLY A 64 -4.13 1.79 -6.33
CA GLY A 64 -4.32 0.50 -5.66
C GLY A 64 -4.73 -0.62 -6.62
N GLY A 65 -5.25 -1.72 -6.08
CA GLY A 65 -5.86 -2.80 -6.88
C GLY A 65 -7.23 -2.43 -7.45
N ASP A 66 -7.71 -3.18 -8.45
CA ASP A 66 -9.07 -3.05 -8.97
C ASP A 66 -10.12 -3.60 -7.98
N ILE A 67 -10.44 -2.79 -6.97
CA ILE A 67 -11.34 -3.16 -5.88
C ILE A 67 -12.77 -3.47 -6.33
N ARG A 68 -13.19 -3.00 -7.50
CA ARG A 68 -14.49 -3.36 -8.08
C ARG A 68 -14.50 -4.84 -8.46
N MET A 69 -13.49 -5.29 -9.19
CA MET A 69 -13.34 -6.71 -9.54
C MET A 69 -13.28 -7.59 -8.29
N LEU A 70 -12.52 -7.16 -7.27
CA LEU A 70 -12.43 -7.88 -6.01
C LEU A 70 -13.79 -8.05 -5.32
N ALA A 71 -14.60 -6.99 -5.25
CA ALA A 71 -15.92 -7.07 -4.63
C ALA A 71 -16.90 -7.93 -5.46
N GLU A 72 -16.86 -7.84 -6.79
CA GLU A 72 -17.67 -8.68 -7.67
C GLU A 72 -17.33 -10.18 -7.53
N SER A 73 -16.04 -10.50 -7.33
CA SER A 73 -15.59 -11.86 -7.04
C SER A 73 -15.97 -12.28 -5.62
N GLY A 74 -15.75 -11.41 -4.63
CA GLY A 74 -16.06 -11.63 -3.22
C GLY A 74 -17.53 -11.90 -2.94
N ALA A 75 -18.43 -11.25 -3.68
CA ALA A 75 -19.88 -11.50 -3.62
C ALA A 75 -20.30 -12.88 -4.20
N LYS A 76 -19.37 -13.61 -4.84
CA LYS A 76 -19.56 -14.95 -5.39
C LYS A 76 -18.77 -15.98 -4.57
N ASP A 77 -17.68 -16.50 -5.13
CA ASP A 77 -16.83 -17.54 -4.54
C ASP A 77 -15.42 -17.03 -4.17
N GLY A 78 -15.14 -15.76 -4.43
CA GLY A 78 -13.86 -15.09 -4.19
C GLY A 78 -12.65 -15.67 -4.94
N VAL A 79 -12.86 -16.54 -5.94
CA VAL A 79 -11.76 -17.23 -6.61
C VAL A 79 -10.84 -16.25 -7.35
N GLU A 80 -11.43 -15.33 -8.12
CA GLU A 80 -10.67 -14.32 -8.88
C GLU A 80 -9.96 -13.33 -7.94
N ALA A 81 -10.61 -12.93 -6.85
CA ALA A 81 -9.99 -12.09 -5.83
C ALA A 81 -8.78 -12.75 -5.18
N ARG A 82 -8.89 -14.02 -4.77
CA ARG A 82 -7.76 -14.79 -4.24
C ARG A 82 -6.64 -14.91 -5.28
N ALA A 83 -6.98 -15.17 -6.55
CA ALA A 83 -5.98 -15.24 -7.62
C ALA A 83 -5.25 -13.89 -7.83
N PHE A 84 -5.97 -12.77 -7.73
CA PHE A 84 -5.39 -11.43 -7.77
C PHE A 84 -4.42 -11.20 -6.61
N PHE A 85 -4.86 -11.35 -5.35
CA PHE A 85 -3.98 -11.16 -4.18
C PHE A 85 -2.78 -12.09 -4.23
N HIS A 86 -2.97 -13.35 -4.64
CA HIS A 86 -1.87 -14.30 -4.76
C HIS A 86 -0.81 -13.81 -5.75
N THR A 87 -1.24 -13.27 -6.89
CA THR A 87 -0.36 -12.76 -7.94
C THR A 87 0.29 -11.43 -7.55
N GLU A 88 -0.48 -10.51 -6.98
CA GLU A 88 -0.01 -9.20 -6.51
C GLU A 88 1.04 -9.37 -5.42
N TYR A 89 0.81 -10.23 -4.42
CA TYR A 89 1.76 -10.40 -3.32
C TYR A 89 3.04 -11.12 -3.79
N ARG A 90 2.95 -11.98 -4.81
CA ARG A 90 4.13 -12.51 -5.52
C ARG A 90 4.91 -11.41 -6.25
N LEU A 91 4.22 -10.43 -6.84
CA LEU A 91 4.87 -9.26 -7.42
C LEU A 91 5.54 -8.39 -6.36
N ASN A 92 4.88 -8.12 -5.24
CA ASN A 92 5.46 -7.34 -4.13
C ASN A 92 6.71 -8.03 -3.58
N HIS A 93 6.63 -9.34 -3.32
CA HIS A 93 7.78 -10.15 -2.90
C HIS A 93 8.90 -10.17 -3.93
N ARG A 94 8.57 -10.30 -5.23
CA ARG A 94 9.56 -10.29 -6.31
C ARG A 94 10.35 -8.98 -6.33
N LEU A 95 9.67 -7.85 -6.15
CA LEU A 95 10.33 -6.54 -6.06
C LEU A 95 11.17 -6.44 -4.78
N PHE A 96 10.65 -6.90 -3.65
CA PHE A 96 11.35 -6.87 -2.35
C PHE A 96 12.68 -7.63 -2.38
N ALA A 97 12.70 -8.79 -3.03
CA ALA A 97 13.88 -9.66 -3.12
C ALA A 97 14.61 -9.54 -4.47
N TYR A 98 14.39 -8.45 -5.21
CA TYR A 98 14.92 -8.33 -6.57
C TYR A 98 16.44 -8.16 -6.57
N ALA A 99 17.11 -8.78 -7.55
CA ALA A 99 18.58 -8.89 -7.56
C ALA A 99 19.30 -7.64 -8.11
N LYS A 100 18.56 -6.71 -8.72
CA LYS A 100 19.08 -5.54 -9.42
C LYS A 100 18.41 -4.28 -8.86
N PRO A 101 19.06 -3.11 -8.95
CA PRO A 101 18.46 -1.85 -8.50
C PRO A 101 17.07 -1.60 -9.10
N THR A 102 16.13 -1.21 -8.25
CA THR A 102 14.75 -0.88 -8.60
C THR A 102 14.41 0.55 -8.21
N VAL A 103 13.74 1.29 -9.11
CA VAL A 103 13.43 2.71 -8.94
C VAL A 103 11.94 2.95 -9.19
N ALA A 104 11.21 3.44 -8.19
CA ALA A 104 9.80 3.81 -8.29
C ALA A 104 9.59 5.33 -8.22
N PHE A 105 8.92 5.89 -9.23
CA PHE A 105 8.55 7.31 -9.29
C PHE A 105 7.10 7.50 -8.83
N MET A 106 6.91 7.87 -7.56
CA MET A 106 5.60 7.99 -6.90
C MET A 106 4.94 9.36 -7.14
N ASP A 107 5.03 9.90 -8.36
CA ASP A 107 4.43 11.20 -8.69
C ASP A 107 2.89 11.11 -8.68
N GLY A 108 2.24 11.88 -7.81
CA GLY A 108 0.79 11.84 -7.62
C GLY A 108 0.27 10.74 -6.69
N ILE A 109 -0.97 10.28 -6.92
CA ILE A 109 -1.66 9.31 -6.06
C ILE A 109 -0.90 7.97 -6.02
N THR A 110 -0.54 7.53 -4.80
CA THR A 110 0.15 6.26 -4.51
C THR A 110 -0.56 5.58 -3.34
N MET A 111 -1.50 4.67 -3.60
CA MET A 111 -2.36 4.07 -2.55
C MET A 111 -2.49 2.57 -2.72
N GLY A 112 -2.68 1.83 -1.62
CA GLY A 112 -2.87 0.37 -1.62
C GLY A 112 -1.82 -0.36 -2.45
N GLY A 113 -2.23 -1.14 -3.45
CA GLY A 113 -1.33 -1.78 -4.43
C GLY A 113 -0.24 -0.89 -5.04
N GLY A 114 -0.45 0.43 -5.17
CA GLY A 114 0.60 1.37 -5.58
C GLY A 114 1.74 1.51 -4.56
N VAL A 115 1.41 1.46 -3.27
CA VAL A 115 2.37 1.33 -2.17
C VAL A 115 3.09 -0.02 -2.27
N GLY A 116 2.36 -1.09 -2.58
CA GLY A 116 2.91 -2.43 -2.81
C GLY A 116 3.90 -2.52 -3.98
N LEU A 117 3.81 -1.63 -4.97
CA LEU A 117 4.80 -1.52 -6.04
C LEU A 117 6.02 -0.68 -5.63
N ALA A 118 5.78 0.39 -4.86
CA ALA A 118 6.83 1.36 -4.56
C ALA A 118 7.69 0.96 -3.36
N CYS A 119 7.08 0.62 -2.22
CA CYS A 119 7.80 0.34 -0.97
C CYS A 119 8.86 -0.76 -1.04
N PRO A 120 8.68 -1.84 -1.83
CA PRO A 120 9.73 -2.84 -1.99
C PRO A 120 10.94 -2.38 -2.83
N CYS A 121 10.82 -1.28 -3.61
CA CYS A 121 11.90 -0.83 -4.48
C CYS A 121 13.03 -0.19 -3.70
N ASP A 122 14.28 -0.27 -4.18
CA ASP A 122 15.47 0.32 -3.54
C ASP A 122 15.38 1.84 -3.46
N PHE A 123 15.00 2.47 -4.57
CA PHE A 123 14.84 3.91 -4.70
C PHE A 123 13.37 4.25 -4.90
N ARG A 124 12.85 5.11 -4.02
CA ARG A 124 11.45 5.53 -3.95
C ARG A 124 11.43 7.05 -3.99
N ILE A 125 10.98 7.61 -5.11
CA ILE A 125 11.03 9.05 -5.38
C ILE A 125 9.66 9.64 -5.11
N ALA A 126 9.57 10.54 -4.14
CA ALA A 126 8.41 11.39 -3.92
C ALA A 126 8.61 12.76 -4.57
N THR A 127 7.48 13.44 -4.80
CA THR A 127 7.41 14.81 -5.33
C THR A 127 6.43 15.65 -4.52
N GLU A 128 6.27 16.92 -4.88
CA GLU A 128 5.20 17.78 -4.39
C GLU A 128 3.78 17.28 -4.73
N ASN A 129 3.64 16.37 -5.70
CA ASN A 129 2.35 15.80 -6.08
C ASN A 129 2.02 14.50 -5.35
N THR A 130 3.03 13.83 -4.75
CA THR A 130 2.84 12.53 -4.09
C THR A 130 1.75 12.61 -3.03
N LYS A 131 0.78 11.69 -3.14
CA LYS A 131 -0.32 11.49 -2.18
C LYS A 131 -0.36 10.03 -1.79
N PHE A 132 0.33 9.71 -0.71
CA PHE A 132 0.47 8.35 -0.20
C PHE A 132 -0.62 8.05 0.82
N ALA A 133 -1.27 6.89 0.72
CA ALA A 133 -2.17 6.42 1.78
C ALA A 133 -2.40 4.90 1.72
N MET A 134 -2.74 4.34 2.87
CA MET A 134 -3.33 3.01 3.01
C MET A 134 -4.79 3.18 3.51
N PRO A 135 -5.76 3.50 2.62
CA PRO A 135 -7.12 3.88 3.01
C PRO A 135 -8.07 2.69 3.22
N GLU A 136 -7.57 1.45 3.25
CA GLU A 136 -8.32 0.21 3.10
C GLU A 136 -9.41 0.02 4.18
N THR A 137 -9.18 0.52 5.39
CA THR A 137 -10.19 0.49 6.47
C THR A 137 -11.47 1.27 6.14
N GLY A 138 -11.39 2.22 5.20
CA GLY A 138 -12.54 2.96 4.68
C GLY A 138 -13.40 2.19 3.68
N ILE A 139 -12.91 1.06 3.17
CA ILE A 139 -13.63 0.18 2.23
C ILE A 139 -13.83 -1.24 2.79
N GLY A 140 -13.62 -1.44 4.08
CA GLY A 140 -13.76 -2.76 4.71
C GLY A 140 -12.67 -3.77 4.30
N LEU A 141 -11.50 -3.27 3.90
CA LEU A 141 -10.25 -4.03 3.74
C LEU A 141 -9.24 -3.57 4.81
N PHE A 142 -8.02 -4.09 4.80
CA PHE A 142 -6.91 -3.76 5.69
C PHE A 142 -5.67 -3.35 4.87
N PRO A 143 -4.68 -2.65 5.44
CA PRO A 143 -3.44 -2.29 4.75
C PRO A 143 -2.65 -3.53 4.35
N ASP A 144 -2.88 -4.04 3.16
CA ASP A 144 -2.22 -5.22 2.60
C ASP A 144 -0.98 -4.81 1.79
N VAL A 145 -0.54 -5.67 0.87
CA VAL A 145 0.64 -5.51 0.00
C VAL A 145 1.93 -5.16 0.75
N GLY A 146 2.06 -5.68 1.97
CA GLY A 146 3.16 -5.43 2.90
C GLY A 146 2.91 -4.30 3.88
N GLY A 147 1.68 -3.80 3.97
CA GLY A 147 1.30 -2.80 4.96
C GLY A 147 1.64 -3.24 6.38
N GLY A 148 1.46 -4.52 6.72
CA GLY A 148 1.89 -5.07 8.00
C GLY A 148 3.41 -5.05 8.20
N TRP A 149 4.20 -5.12 7.14
CA TRP A 149 5.66 -5.00 7.19
C TRP A 149 6.11 -3.55 7.32
N TYR A 150 5.69 -2.67 6.40
CA TYR A 150 6.20 -1.31 6.29
C TYR A 150 5.66 -0.40 7.39
N LEU A 151 4.34 -0.44 7.65
CA LEU A 151 3.73 0.46 8.63
C LEU A 151 4.14 0.11 10.06
N SER A 152 4.33 -1.17 10.37
CA SER A 152 4.76 -1.61 11.72
C SER A 152 6.19 -1.18 12.07
N ARG A 153 6.99 -0.82 11.06
CA ARG A 153 8.38 -0.35 11.21
C ARG A 153 8.50 1.17 11.17
N LEU A 154 7.39 1.89 10.98
CA LEU A 154 7.38 3.34 11.14
C LEU A 154 7.61 3.72 12.60
N PRO A 155 8.20 4.89 12.89
CA PRO A 155 8.59 5.18 14.25
C PRO A 155 7.34 5.44 15.12
N GLY A 156 7.38 4.98 16.37
CA GLY A 156 6.31 5.21 17.35
C GLY A 156 5.00 4.49 17.00
N ARG A 157 3.88 5.22 16.99
CA ARG A 157 2.54 4.74 16.63
C ARG A 157 2.00 5.33 15.34
N ILE A 158 2.88 5.92 14.51
CA ILE A 158 2.49 6.45 13.19
C ILE A 158 1.87 5.35 12.34
N GLY A 159 2.45 4.14 12.31
CA GLY A 159 1.90 3.03 11.53
C GLY A 159 0.45 2.75 11.85
N GLN A 160 0.11 2.65 13.14
CA GLN A 160 -1.26 2.42 13.59
C GLN A 160 -2.18 3.60 13.27
N TYR A 161 -1.70 4.84 13.43
CA TYR A 161 -2.46 6.01 13.01
C TYR A 161 -2.81 5.96 11.52
N LEU A 162 -1.84 5.67 10.65
CA LEU A 162 -2.05 5.59 9.20
C LEU A 162 -2.99 4.45 8.83
N ALA A 163 -2.75 3.26 9.36
CA ALA A 163 -3.53 2.06 9.10
C ALA A 163 -5.02 2.24 9.48
N LEU A 164 -5.30 2.87 10.62
CA LEU A 164 -6.66 3.03 11.11
C LEU A 164 -7.40 4.20 10.46
N THR A 165 -6.73 5.33 10.25
CA THR A 165 -7.39 6.54 9.72
C THR A 165 -7.43 6.59 8.20
N GLY A 166 -6.50 5.91 7.52
CA GLY A 166 -6.25 6.11 6.10
C GLY A 166 -5.75 7.52 5.79
N HIS A 167 -5.05 8.16 6.74
CA HIS A 167 -4.50 9.49 6.55
C HIS A 167 -3.59 9.55 5.33
N ARG A 168 -3.67 10.68 4.61
CA ARG A 168 -2.89 10.90 3.39
C ARG A 168 -1.62 11.64 3.74
N LEU A 169 -0.50 11.04 3.42
CA LEU A 169 0.81 11.69 3.50
C LEU A 169 1.09 12.43 2.20
N ASP A 170 1.64 13.62 2.31
CA ASP A 170 2.29 14.27 1.19
C ASP A 170 3.71 13.70 0.96
N GLY A 171 4.35 14.10 -0.14
CA GLY A 171 5.69 13.60 -0.47
C GLY A 171 6.77 13.95 0.55
N ALA A 172 6.62 15.07 1.27
CA ALA A 172 7.57 15.47 2.29
C ALA A 172 7.45 14.60 3.54
N GLU A 173 6.22 14.28 3.94
CA GLU A 173 5.93 13.34 5.01
C GLU A 173 6.39 11.92 4.66
N CYS A 174 6.22 11.49 3.41
CA CYS A 174 6.76 10.20 2.94
C CYS A 174 8.29 10.16 3.08
N HIS A 175 8.98 11.22 2.69
CA HIS A 175 10.43 11.32 2.81
C HIS A 175 10.88 11.34 4.28
N ALA A 176 10.25 12.16 5.13
CA ALA A 176 10.60 12.26 6.55
C ALA A 176 10.36 10.95 7.33
N LEU A 177 9.41 10.13 6.89
CA LEU A 177 9.11 8.82 7.48
C LEU A 177 9.91 7.66 6.86
N GLY A 178 10.75 7.92 5.85
CA GLY A 178 11.54 6.91 5.16
C GLY A 178 10.75 6.03 4.17
N LEU A 179 9.47 6.34 3.95
CA LEU A 179 8.63 5.68 2.92
C LEU A 179 9.10 6.07 1.51
N ALA A 180 9.57 7.31 1.34
CA ALA A 180 10.34 7.75 0.18
C ALA A 180 11.81 7.90 0.56
N THR A 181 12.70 7.51 -0.34
CA THR A 181 14.16 7.70 -0.18
C THR A 181 14.66 9.07 -0.62
N HIS A 182 13.95 9.68 -1.59
CA HIS A 182 14.36 10.90 -2.24
C HIS A 182 13.13 11.78 -2.48
N TYR A 183 13.35 13.10 -2.49
CA TYR A 183 12.33 14.09 -2.80
C TYR A 183 12.82 14.98 -3.95
N LEU A 184 12.16 14.87 -5.10
CA LEU A 184 12.51 15.60 -6.31
C LEU A 184 11.33 16.51 -6.71
N PRO A 185 11.59 17.71 -7.27
CA PRO A 185 10.56 18.46 -7.97
C PRO A 185 10.01 17.65 -9.15
N SER A 186 8.69 17.64 -9.35
CA SER A 186 8.06 16.89 -10.46
C SER A 186 8.63 17.27 -11.84
N ALA A 187 9.04 18.53 -12.02
CA ALA A 187 9.67 19.03 -13.24
C ALA A 187 11.06 18.40 -13.54
N ALA A 188 11.74 17.83 -12.55
CA ALA A 188 13.05 17.20 -12.71
C ALA A 188 12.96 15.71 -13.06
N LEU A 189 11.77 15.10 -13.03
CA LEU A 189 11.62 13.66 -13.16
C LEU A 189 12.04 13.13 -14.53
N GLU A 190 11.61 13.76 -15.62
CA GLU A 190 11.95 13.28 -16.97
C GLU A 190 13.46 13.35 -17.25
N GLU A 191 14.14 14.38 -16.74
CA GLU A 191 15.60 14.45 -16.80
C GLU A 191 16.26 13.35 -15.95
N ALA A 192 15.78 13.13 -14.72
CA ALA A 192 16.31 12.09 -13.84
C ALA A 192 16.15 10.70 -14.47
N LYS A 193 14.98 10.38 -15.03
CA LYS A 193 14.71 9.13 -15.75
C LYS A 193 15.66 8.96 -16.94
N ALA A 194 15.81 10.00 -17.77
CA ALA A 194 16.70 9.95 -18.93
C ALA A 194 18.17 9.70 -18.55
N ARG A 195 18.64 10.33 -17.46
CA ARG A 195 20.00 10.12 -16.95
C ARG A 195 20.18 8.71 -16.38
N ILE A 196 19.20 8.19 -15.64
CA ILE A 196 19.20 6.81 -15.13
C ILE A 196 19.22 5.81 -16.29
N THR A 197 18.42 6.03 -17.33
CA THR A 197 18.42 5.20 -18.54
C THR A 197 19.77 5.21 -19.24
N ALA A 198 20.48 6.34 -19.25
CA ALA A 198 21.80 6.47 -19.87
C ALA A 198 22.93 5.84 -19.04
N ASP A 199 22.85 5.89 -17.71
CA ASP A 199 23.86 5.37 -16.78
C ASP A 199 23.22 4.80 -15.49
N PRO A 200 22.75 3.55 -15.50
CA PRO A 200 22.11 2.93 -14.33
C PRO A 200 23.04 2.73 -13.14
N GLN A 201 24.36 2.69 -13.35
CA GLN A 201 25.32 2.55 -12.25
C GLN A 201 25.38 3.82 -11.39
N ALA A 202 24.99 4.96 -11.95
CA ALA A 202 24.97 6.26 -11.28
C ALA A 202 23.61 6.61 -10.63
N ILE A 203 22.66 5.68 -10.50
CA ILE A 203 21.30 5.97 -9.96
C ILE A 203 21.36 6.78 -8.66
N ALA A 204 22.17 6.34 -7.68
CA ALA A 204 22.27 7.02 -6.39
C ALA A 204 22.82 8.45 -6.53
N GLU A 205 23.83 8.66 -7.37
CA GLU A 205 24.43 9.98 -7.61
C GLU A 205 23.45 10.91 -8.35
N ILE A 206 22.75 10.39 -9.36
CA ILE A 206 21.75 11.13 -10.13
C ILE A 206 20.61 11.57 -9.21
N LEU A 207 20.08 10.66 -8.39
CA LEU A 207 18.98 10.98 -7.47
C LEU A 207 19.43 11.97 -6.39
N ALA A 208 20.65 11.85 -5.86
CA ALA A 208 21.21 12.81 -4.92
C ALA A 208 21.37 14.21 -5.55
N ASP A 209 21.88 14.30 -6.78
CA ASP A 209 22.08 15.54 -7.53
C ASP A 209 20.75 16.21 -7.97
N ARG A 210 19.66 15.45 -8.08
CA ARG A 210 18.33 15.98 -8.43
C ARG A 210 17.43 16.23 -7.23
N SER A 211 17.77 15.66 -6.07
CA SER A 211 16.99 15.85 -4.85
C SER A 211 17.09 17.29 -4.35
N VAL A 212 16.00 17.76 -3.75
CA VAL A 212 15.94 19.04 -3.04
C VAL A 212 15.54 18.79 -1.60
N GLU A 213 15.74 19.79 -0.74
CA GLU A 213 15.21 19.73 0.62
C GLU A 213 13.68 19.64 0.56
N ALA A 214 13.14 18.57 1.16
CA ALA A 214 11.70 18.39 1.24
C ALA A 214 11.07 19.47 2.15
N PRO A 215 9.84 19.92 1.88
CA PRO A 215 9.09 20.77 2.79
C PRO A 215 8.95 20.18 4.21
N VAL A 216 8.46 20.98 5.15
CA VAL A 216 8.21 20.52 6.52
C VAL A 216 7.12 19.44 6.54
N ALA A 217 7.44 18.28 7.10
CA ALA A 217 6.51 17.17 7.33
C ALA A 217 5.57 17.48 8.51
N ARG A 218 4.43 18.11 8.23
CA ARG A 218 3.49 18.64 9.24
C ARG A 218 2.90 17.55 10.14
N LEU A 219 2.74 16.32 9.66
CA LEU A 219 2.31 15.21 10.52
C LEU A 219 3.21 15.02 11.75
N LEU A 220 4.51 15.33 11.65
CA LEU A 220 5.44 15.14 12.76
C LEU A 220 5.15 16.10 13.93
N ASP A 221 4.45 17.21 13.71
CA ASP A 221 3.99 18.09 14.78
C ASP A 221 2.96 17.39 15.69
N GLN A 222 2.26 16.37 15.17
CA GLN A 222 1.29 15.57 15.90
C GLN A 222 1.90 14.30 16.50
N ARG A 223 3.23 14.12 16.40
CA ARG A 223 3.88 12.84 16.73
C ARG A 223 3.64 12.39 18.17
N GLU A 224 3.85 13.28 19.13
CA GLU A 224 3.66 12.96 20.55
C GLU A 224 2.19 12.62 20.86
N ALA A 225 1.25 13.33 20.22
CA ALA A 225 -0.17 13.05 20.35
C ALA A 225 -0.53 11.68 19.75
N ILE A 226 -0.02 11.36 18.56
CA ILE A 226 -0.18 10.04 17.93
C ILE A 226 0.37 8.95 18.83
N ASP A 227 1.62 9.07 19.27
CA ASP A 227 2.30 8.05 20.08
C ASP A 227 1.55 7.78 21.40
N ARG A 228 1.02 8.83 22.04
CA ARG A 228 0.22 8.71 23.27
C ARG A 228 -1.19 8.15 23.01
N LEU A 229 -1.91 8.67 22.02
CA LEU A 229 -3.35 8.39 21.83
C LEU A 229 -3.60 7.07 21.09
N PHE A 230 -2.62 6.60 20.31
CA PHE A 230 -2.66 5.30 19.63
C PHE A 230 -1.86 4.22 20.36
N ALA A 231 -1.44 4.44 21.62
CA ALA A 231 -0.54 3.55 22.36
C ALA A 231 -1.06 2.12 22.55
N SER A 232 -2.37 1.93 22.71
CA SER A 232 -2.97 0.60 22.92
C SER A 232 -3.08 -0.19 21.61
N ASN A 233 -3.00 -1.52 21.70
CA ASN A 233 -3.32 -2.45 20.61
C ASN A 233 -4.80 -2.89 20.64
N VAL A 234 -5.58 -2.39 21.60
CA VAL A 234 -7.03 -2.59 21.68
C VAL A 234 -7.72 -1.36 21.10
N LEU A 235 -8.60 -1.56 20.13
CA LEU A 235 -9.23 -0.47 19.38
C LEU A 235 -10.09 0.43 20.27
N GLU A 236 -10.83 -0.20 21.19
CA GLU A 236 -11.68 0.44 22.18
C GLU A 236 -10.89 1.43 23.06
N ASP A 237 -9.68 1.06 23.47
CA ASP A 237 -8.82 1.93 24.27
C ASP A 237 -8.37 3.16 23.49
N ILE A 238 -8.08 3.03 22.18
CA ILE A 238 -7.72 4.16 21.31
C ILE A 238 -8.92 5.11 21.20
N PHE A 239 -10.13 4.58 21.00
CA PHE A 239 -11.35 5.38 20.95
C PHE A 239 -11.59 6.12 22.26
N ALA A 240 -11.42 5.43 23.40
CA ALA A 240 -11.54 6.02 24.72
C ALA A 240 -10.49 7.11 24.98
N ALA A 241 -9.23 6.88 24.60
CA ALA A 241 -8.13 7.83 24.75
C ALA A 241 -8.38 9.11 23.94
N LEU A 242 -8.79 8.98 22.67
CA LEU A 242 -9.12 10.13 21.82
C LEU A 242 -10.31 10.92 22.37
N ALA A 243 -11.35 10.24 22.86
CA ALA A 243 -12.52 10.88 23.44
C ALA A 243 -12.20 11.61 24.77
N ALA A 244 -11.33 11.02 25.60
CA ALA A 244 -10.94 11.59 26.88
C ALA A 244 -9.98 12.78 26.75
N ASP A 245 -9.13 12.80 25.71
CA ASP A 245 -8.24 13.92 25.42
C ASP A 245 -9.00 15.20 25.10
N GLY A 246 -10.08 15.09 24.30
CA GLY A 246 -10.99 16.19 23.99
C GLY A 246 -10.40 17.34 23.16
N GLY A 247 -9.12 17.26 22.79
CA GLY A 247 -8.47 18.22 21.90
C GLY A 247 -9.06 18.20 20.49
N GLU A 248 -8.97 19.33 19.78
CA GLU A 248 -9.57 19.48 18.45
C GLU A 248 -9.08 18.39 17.47
N TRP A 249 -7.77 18.15 17.41
CA TRP A 249 -7.18 17.11 16.58
C TRP A 249 -7.63 15.69 16.98
N ALA A 250 -7.70 15.40 18.28
CA ALA A 250 -8.13 14.10 18.79
C ALA A 250 -9.60 13.82 18.44
N MET A 251 -10.47 14.84 18.57
CA MET A 251 -11.88 14.74 18.22
C MET A 251 -12.12 14.59 16.71
N GLN A 252 -11.35 15.29 15.87
CA GLN A 252 -11.39 15.12 14.42
C GLN A 252 -10.90 13.72 14.00
N THR A 253 -9.85 13.22 14.65
CA THR A 253 -9.33 11.86 14.44
C THR A 253 -10.36 10.81 14.86
N LEU A 254 -11.00 10.98 16.03
CA LEU A 254 -12.07 10.09 16.48
C LEU A 254 -13.26 10.10 15.52
N ALA A 255 -13.67 11.27 15.02
CA ALA A 255 -14.72 11.37 14.01
C ALA A 255 -14.34 10.61 12.73
N THR A 256 -13.07 10.70 12.30
CA THR A 256 -12.54 9.92 11.17
C THR A 256 -12.63 8.43 11.42
N LEU A 257 -12.16 7.94 12.58
CA LEU A 257 -12.19 6.51 12.91
C LEU A 257 -13.61 5.95 12.95
N LYS A 258 -14.60 6.74 13.40
CA LYS A 258 -16.02 6.34 13.40
C LYS A 258 -16.61 6.11 12.00
N THR A 259 -15.94 6.57 10.94
CA THR A 259 -16.37 6.30 9.55
C THR A 259 -15.84 4.97 9.00
N LYS A 260 -14.89 4.33 9.68
CA LYS A 260 -14.18 3.14 9.19
C LYS A 260 -14.83 1.85 9.68
N SER A 261 -14.56 0.74 8.99
CA SER A 261 -15.00 -0.58 9.45
C SER A 261 -14.33 -0.93 10.78
N PRO A 262 -15.10 -1.18 11.86
CA PRO A 262 -14.53 -1.63 13.13
C PRO A 262 -13.80 -2.96 13.00
N GLN A 263 -14.34 -3.88 12.18
CA GLN A 263 -13.70 -5.17 11.93
C GLN A 263 -12.31 -4.98 11.35
N THR A 264 -12.17 -4.18 10.29
CA THR A 264 -10.87 -4.05 9.64
C THR A 264 -9.89 -3.14 10.36
N MET A 265 -10.38 -2.21 11.19
CA MET A 265 -9.53 -1.52 12.16
C MET A 265 -8.89 -2.50 13.17
N LYS A 266 -9.66 -3.45 13.72
CA LYS A 266 -9.09 -4.50 14.59
C LYS A 266 -8.12 -5.42 13.86
N VAL A 267 -8.44 -5.81 12.61
CA VAL A 267 -7.51 -6.55 11.75
C VAL A 267 -6.20 -5.78 11.57
N SER A 268 -6.27 -4.49 11.25
CA SER A 268 -5.10 -3.65 11.01
C SER A 268 -4.22 -3.50 12.25
N LEU A 269 -4.80 -3.32 13.44
CA LEU A 269 -4.04 -3.27 14.69
C LEU A 269 -3.27 -4.56 14.94
N ARG A 270 -3.94 -5.71 14.78
CA ARG A 270 -3.32 -7.02 14.97
C ARG A 270 -2.24 -7.30 13.92
N LEU A 271 -2.51 -6.97 12.66
CA LEU A 271 -1.56 -7.10 11.55
C LEU A 271 -0.25 -6.35 11.85
N LEU A 272 -0.35 -5.06 12.23
CA LEU A 272 0.84 -4.27 12.54
C LEU A 272 1.55 -4.75 13.81
N HIS A 273 0.80 -5.24 14.80
CA HIS A 273 1.39 -5.78 16.03
C HIS A 273 2.21 -7.06 15.76
N GLU A 274 1.64 -8.00 15.01
CA GLU A 274 2.33 -9.25 14.64
C GLU A 274 3.46 -8.98 13.64
N GLY A 275 3.21 -8.15 12.61
CA GLY A 275 4.16 -7.78 11.55
C GLY A 275 5.44 -7.08 12.05
N ALA A 276 5.36 -6.38 13.19
CA ALA A 276 6.54 -5.78 13.84
C ALA A 276 7.58 -6.82 14.29
N THR A 277 7.13 -8.05 14.54
CA THR A 277 7.96 -9.14 15.09
C THR A 277 8.26 -10.24 14.09
N MET A 278 7.69 -10.17 12.88
CA MET A 278 7.91 -11.18 11.86
C MET A 278 9.35 -11.19 11.34
N PRO A 279 9.95 -12.36 11.16
CA PRO A 279 11.37 -12.48 10.80
C PRO A 279 11.62 -12.18 9.32
N THR A 280 10.65 -12.41 8.44
CA THR A 280 10.80 -12.25 6.99
C THR A 280 9.57 -11.60 6.36
N PHE A 281 9.76 -10.98 5.19
CA PHE A 281 8.67 -10.40 4.42
C PHE A 281 7.73 -11.48 3.89
N GLU A 282 8.24 -12.68 3.63
CA GLU A 282 7.46 -13.85 3.18
C GLU A 282 6.47 -14.34 4.24
N ASP A 283 6.86 -14.28 5.52
CA ASP A 283 5.97 -14.66 6.63
C ASP A 283 4.82 -13.67 6.76
N GLU A 284 5.11 -12.39 6.52
CA GLU A 284 4.11 -11.34 6.42
C GLU A 284 3.17 -11.61 5.25
N MET A 285 3.67 -11.72 4.02
CA MET A 285 2.84 -11.92 2.83
C MET A 285 1.90 -13.13 2.96
N ARG A 286 2.36 -14.18 3.64
CA ARG A 286 1.53 -15.36 3.92
C ARG A 286 0.39 -15.07 4.89
N GLN A 287 0.62 -14.25 5.91
CA GLN A 287 -0.42 -13.77 6.81
C GLN A 287 -1.39 -12.86 6.08
N GLU A 288 -0.92 -11.82 5.38
CA GLU A 288 -1.78 -10.91 4.62
C GLU A 288 -2.65 -11.67 3.61
N TYR A 289 -2.09 -12.65 2.89
CA TYR A 289 -2.86 -13.45 1.95
C TYR A 289 -3.99 -14.26 2.64
N ALA A 290 -3.69 -14.86 3.80
CA ALA A 290 -4.70 -15.59 4.57
C ALA A 290 -5.83 -14.65 5.06
N ILE A 291 -5.49 -13.43 5.44
CA ILE A 291 -6.45 -12.39 5.84
C ILE A 291 -7.27 -11.94 4.62
N GLY A 292 -6.62 -11.55 3.52
CA GLY A 292 -7.24 -11.09 2.27
C GLY A 292 -8.20 -12.11 1.68
N ALA A 293 -7.81 -13.38 1.64
CA ALA A 293 -8.65 -14.49 1.15
C ALA A 293 -9.98 -14.63 1.91
N ARG A 294 -10.03 -14.20 3.17
CA ARG A 294 -11.24 -14.22 4.01
C ARG A 294 -11.98 -12.90 3.99
N VAL A 295 -11.27 -11.79 4.14
CA VAL A 295 -11.86 -10.44 4.23
C VAL A 295 -12.61 -10.09 2.95
N VAL A 296 -12.14 -10.53 1.78
CA VAL A 296 -12.77 -10.18 0.50
C VAL A 296 -14.20 -10.72 0.33
N GLN A 297 -14.59 -11.73 1.09
CA GLN A 297 -15.96 -12.26 1.09
C GLN A 297 -16.81 -11.74 2.26
N ARG A 298 -16.23 -10.94 3.16
CA ARG A 298 -16.96 -10.42 4.32
C ARG A 298 -17.81 -9.23 3.92
N HIS A 299 -18.88 -9.06 4.69
CA HIS A 299 -19.86 -8.00 4.52
C HIS A 299 -19.22 -6.61 4.37
N ASP A 300 -18.34 -6.24 5.30
CA ASP A 300 -17.74 -4.89 5.31
C ASP A 300 -16.94 -4.58 4.03
N PHE A 301 -16.25 -5.55 3.44
CA PHE A 301 -15.56 -5.29 2.18
C PHE A 301 -16.54 -4.98 1.05
N LEU A 302 -17.59 -5.81 0.92
CA LEU A 302 -18.62 -5.64 -0.11
C LEU A 302 -19.39 -4.33 0.08
N GLU A 303 -19.76 -4.01 1.32
CA GLU A 303 -20.47 -2.78 1.68
C GLU A 303 -19.60 -1.53 1.49
N GLY A 304 -18.32 -1.60 1.86
CA GLY A 304 -17.37 -0.49 1.69
C GLY A 304 -17.15 -0.17 0.21
N VAL A 305 -16.94 -1.19 -0.62
CA VAL A 305 -16.82 -1.02 -2.07
C VAL A 305 -18.13 -0.51 -2.67
N ARG A 306 -19.30 -1.00 -2.22
CA ARG A 306 -20.60 -0.45 -2.62
C ARG A 306 -20.66 1.05 -2.36
N ALA A 307 -20.41 1.46 -1.11
CA ALA A 307 -20.55 2.85 -0.67
C ALA A 307 -19.59 3.81 -1.38
N VAL A 308 -18.35 3.39 -1.67
CA VAL A 308 -17.30 4.27 -2.23
C VAL A 308 -17.23 4.22 -3.76
N ILE A 309 -17.47 3.06 -4.38
CA ILE A 309 -17.18 2.84 -5.80
C ILE A 309 -18.44 2.62 -6.65
N VAL A 310 -19.43 1.90 -6.12
CA VAL A 310 -20.66 1.55 -6.86
C VAL A 310 -21.67 2.68 -6.75
N ASP A 311 -22.16 2.92 -5.54
CA ASP A 311 -23.23 3.89 -5.26
C ASP A 311 -22.68 5.29 -4.99
N LYS A 312 -21.42 5.37 -4.52
CA LYS A 312 -20.71 6.64 -4.22
C LYS A 312 -21.45 7.53 -3.21
N ASP A 313 -22.18 6.92 -2.28
CA ASP A 313 -22.89 7.62 -1.21
C ASP A 313 -21.98 7.99 -0.02
N SER A 314 -20.80 7.37 0.08
CA SER A 314 -19.89 7.50 1.22
C SER A 314 -20.54 7.21 2.58
N ALA A 315 -21.55 6.33 2.59
CA ALA A 315 -22.34 5.97 3.77
C ALA A 315 -22.40 4.44 3.97
N PRO A 316 -21.24 3.78 4.19
CA PRO A 316 -21.20 2.35 4.46
C PRO A 316 -21.89 2.02 5.78
N ARG A 317 -22.62 0.91 5.79
CA ARG A 317 -23.28 0.35 6.97
C ARG A 317 -22.46 -0.83 7.48
N TRP A 318 -21.49 -0.58 8.34
CA TRP A 318 -20.62 -1.63 8.85
C TRP A 318 -21.37 -2.64 9.73
N ASP A 319 -20.97 -3.91 9.66
CA ASP A 319 -21.45 -4.99 10.51
C ASP A 319 -20.30 -5.90 10.95
N PRO A 320 -19.88 -5.87 12.23
CA PRO A 320 -20.44 -5.08 13.33
C PRO A 320 -20.21 -3.56 13.22
N ALA A 321 -21.19 -2.75 13.67
CA ALA A 321 -21.15 -1.29 13.57
C ALA A 321 -20.25 -0.60 14.60
N THR A 322 -19.83 -1.28 15.67
CA THR A 322 -18.96 -0.70 16.72
C THR A 322 -17.78 -1.63 17.03
N PRO A 323 -16.66 -1.08 17.57
CA PRO A 323 -15.52 -1.90 18.00
C PRO A 323 -15.92 -3.05 18.92
N GLU A 324 -16.78 -2.80 19.89
CA GLU A 324 -17.20 -3.77 20.92
C GLU A 324 -18.00 -4.94 20.32
N GLY A 325 -18.68 -4.72 19.20
CA GLY A 325 -19.41 -5.76 18.47
C GLY A 325 -18.49 -6.75 17.75
N VAL A 326 -17.24 -6.36 17.49
CA VAL A 326 -16.26 -7.23 16.82
C VAL A 326 -15.59 -8.14 17.84
N THR A 327 -16.02 -9.40 17.84
CA THR A 327 -15.50 -10.43 18.76
C THR A 327 -14.09 -10.90 18.38
N ASP A 328 -13.30 -11.32 19.37
CA ASP A 328 -11.99 -11.93 19.14
C ASP A 328 -12.08 -13.18 18.26
N HIS A 329 -13.16 -13.96 18.39
CA HIS A 329 -13.40 -15.13 17.56
C HIS A 329 -13.43 -14.79 16.06
N VAL A 330 -14.06 -13.66 15.69
CA VAL A 330 -14.09 -13.20 14.29
C VAL A 330 -12.69 -12.84 13.81
N ILE A 331 -11.89 -12.16 14.64
CA ILE A 331 -10.52 -11.78 14.30
C ILE A 331 -9.63 -13.03 14.19
N ASP A 332 -9.74 -13.98 15.12
CA ASP A 332 -9.01 -15.25 15.09
C ASP A 332 -9.31 -16.07 13.83
N GLN A 333 -10.58 -16.10 13.40
CA GLN A 333 -10.95 -16.75 12.14
C GLN A 333 -10.31 -16.07 10.91
N ILE A 334 -10.18 -14.74 10.92
CA ILE A 334 -9.54 -13.98 9.83
C ILE A 334 -8.04 -14.29 9.78
N PHE A 335 -7.38 -14.36 10.94
CA PHE A 335 -5.94 -14.60 11.06
C PHE A 335 -5.54 -16.07 11.00
N ALA A 336 -6.50 -17.00 11.05
CA ALA A 336 -6.21 -18.42 10.97
C ALA A 336 -5.37 -18.73 9.71
N PRO A 337 -4.33 -19.56 9.80
CA PRO A 337 -3.55 -19.93 8.62
C PRO A 337 -4.44 -20.65 7.60
N LEU A 338 -4.14 -20.48 6.31
CA LEU A 338 -4.75 -21.32 5.27
C LEU A 338 -4.12 -22.72 5.28
N PRO A 339 -4.85 -23.77 4.85
CA PRO A 339 -4.27 -25.09 4.65
C PRO A 339 -3.03 -25.03 3.74
N GLY A 340 -2.05 -25.92 3.92
CA GLY A 340 -0.77 -25.83 3.21
C GLY A 340 -0.86 -25.78 1.68
N ALA A 341 -1.87 -26.42 1.08
CA ALA A 341 -2.09 -26.38 -0.37
C ALA A 341 -2.71 -25.05 -0.87
N GLU A 342 -3.28 -24.26 0.03
CA GLU A 342 -3.92 -22.96 -0.25
C GLU A 342 -3.09 -21.79 0.27
N ALA A 343 -2.04 -22.06 1.06
CA ALA A 343 -1.17 -21.02 1.60
C ALA A 343 -0.38 -20.32 0.49
N TRP A 344 -0.17 -19.02 0.65
CA TRP A 344 0.67 -18.26 -0.27
C TRP A 344 2.13 -18.70 -0.21
N THR A 345 2.76 -18.71 -1.38
CA THR A 345 4.18 -19.05 -1.54
C THR A 345 4.89 -17.98 -2.36
N PRO A 346 6.16 -17.65 -2.02
CA PRO A 346 6.98 -16.75 -2.83
C PRO A 346 7.25 -17.35 -4.21
N ALA A 347 7.54 -16.47 -5.18
CA ALA A 347 7.62 -16.81 -6.60
C ALA A 347 8.96 -17.38 -7.05
#